data_AF-A0A932TFG3-F1
#
_entry.id   AF-A0A932TFG3-F1
#
_cell.length_a   1.000
_cell.length_b   1.000
_cell.length_c   1.000
_cell.angle_alpha   90.00
_cell.angle_beta   90.00
_cell.angle_gamma   90.00
#
_symmetry.space_group_name_H-M   'P 1'
#
loop_
_entity.id
_entity.type
_entity.pdbx_description
1 polymer ?
#
loop_
_entity_poly.entity_id
_entity_poly.type
_entity_poly.pdbx_seq_one_letter_code
_entity_poly.pdbx_strand_id
1 'polypeptide(L)'
;MTIIIWVIAFIVGAIIAWFIAINKSGSTIAEQQTRLAAAEQKAVLLDSAQKELGQILQDKASLANEVKFLSNSVAEYKQNVKDKEKELNEKQTELSDALQARASAETTLIEARKAIVELQGREANLNNELAELGKQSTIIKQENAGFEATLKATKIRLEEQQQFVEAAQKNLKDAFGALSADALQHNNTSFVELAKARLEEKVTEAKGEFEKKEQAIGALVKPLSDSLKNMDVKIQDLEGQRIKAYSDIWNYLDQVKTTTEGLKKETSNLVGALKTSHTRGRYGELALRRLVEHAGMFEHCDFEEQVSVEDESGKLRPDMIIKLPGNKKLVVDSKA
;
A
#
# COMPACT_ATOMS: atom_id res chain seq x y z
N MET A 1 -188.88 153.77 -52.77
CA MET A 1 -187.67 153.99 -53.60
C MET A 1 -186.44 154.03 -52.70
N THR A 2 -186.04 152.90 -52.10
CA THR A 2 -184.87 152.80 -51.19
C THR A 2 -184.25 151.39 -51.12
N ILE A 3 -184.95 150.34 -51.57
CA ILE A 3 -184.52 148.93 -51.43
C ILE A 3 -183.57 148.46 -52.57
N ILE A 4 -183.51 149.15 -53.72
CA ILE A 4 -182.73 148.70 -54.89
C ILE A 4 -181.23 149.09 -54.80
N ILE A 5 -180.87 150.12 -54.04
CA ILE A 5 -179.47 150.62 -53.97
C ILE A 5 -178.57 149.71 -53.12
N TRP A 6 -179.12 149.03 -52.10
CA TRP A 6 -178.33 148.16 -51.21
C TRP A 6 -177.90 146.83 -51.83
N VAL A 7 -178.66 146.29 -52.79
CA VAL A 7 -178.35 144.98 -53.39
C VAL A 7 -177.16 145.07 -54.36
N ILE A 8 -176.99 146.19 -55.06
CA ILE A 8 -175.89 146.37 -56.02
C ILE A 8 -174.55 146.55 -55.29
N ALA A 9 -174.53 147.19 -54.11
CA ALA A 9 -173.32 147.35 -53.31
C ALA A 9 -172.75 146.02 -52.79
N PHE A 10 -173.61 145.04 -52.49
CA PHE A 10 -173.18 143.73 -51.98
C PHE A 10 -172.53 142.86 -53.06
N ILE A 11 -173.00 142.94 -54.31
CA ILE A 11 -172.47 142.13 -55.42
C ILE A 11 -171.06 142.61 -55.82
N VAL A 12 -170.80 143.91 -55.82
CA VAL A 12 -169.47 144.46 -56.14
C VAL A 12 -168.45 144.10 -55.06
N GLY A 13 -168.85 144.09 -53.78
CA GLY A 13 -167.97 143.67 -52.68
C GLY A 13 -167.53 142.19 -52.76
N ALA A 14 -168.43 141.29 -53.19
CA ALA A 14 -168.12 139.86 -53.31
C ALA A 14 -167.11 139.57 -54.43
N ILE A 15 -167.17 140.30 -55.55
CA ILE A 15 -166.27 140.09 -56.69
C ILE A 15 -164.83 140.52 -56.35
N ILE A 16 -164.67 141.62 -55.60
CA ILE A 16 -163.34 142.09 -55.16
C ILE A 16 -162.72 141.11 -54.15
N ALA A 17 -163.52 140.57 -53.23
CA ALA A 17 -163.04 139.57 -52.25
C ALA A 17 -162.60 138.26 -52.92
N TRP A 18 -163.31 137.80 -53.95
CA TRP A 18 -162.97 136.58 -54.69
C TRP A 18 -161.65 136.72 -55.46
N PHE A 19 -161.39 137.89 -56.07
CA PHE A 19 -160.15 138.13 -56.81
C PHE A 19 -158.91 138.16 -55.90
N ILE A 20 -159.05 138.67 -54.66
CA ILE A 20 -157.95 138.69 -53.67
C ILE A 20 -157.60 137.28 -53.18
N ALA A 21 -158.58 136.36 -53.08
CA ALA A 21 -158.34 134.99 -52.63
C ALA A 21 -157.55 134.15 -53.65
N ILE A 22 -157.80 134.33 -54.95
CA ILE A 22 -157.12 133.57 -56.02
C ILE A 22 -155.66 133.98 -56.20
N ASN A 23 -155.32 135.26 -56.00
CA ASN A 23 -153.91 135.69 -56.13
C ASN A 23 -153.03 135.23 -54.94
N LYS A 24 -153.64 134.79 -53.83
CA LYS A 24 -152.91 134.32 -52.63
C LYS A 24 -152.66 132.81 -52.62
N SER A 25 -153.40 132.02 -53.41
CA SER A 25 -153.23 130.55 -53.45
C SER A 25 -152.14 130.06 -54.42
N GLY A 26 -151.61 130.94 -55.28
CA GLY A 26 -150.51 130.61 -56.20
C GLY A 26 -149.12 130.58 -55.54
N SER A 27 -148.91 131.33 -54.44
CA SER A 27 -147.57 131.46 -53.82
C SER A 27 -147.20 130.34 -52.85
N THR A 28 -148.18 129.60 -52.30
CA THR A 28 -147.94 128.57 -51.28
C THR A 28 -147.53 127.21 -51.87
N ILE A 29 -147.77 126.95 -53.16
CA ILE A 29 -147.44 125.68 -53.82
C ILE A 29 -145.97 125.64 -54.28
N ALA A 30 -145.41 126.77 -54.72
CA ALA A 30 -144.00 126.86 -55.15
C ALA A 30 -143.00 126.67 -53.99
N GLU A 31 -143.38 127.08 -52.78
CA GLU A 31 -142.56 126.95 -51.56
C GLU A 31 -142.52 125.50 -51.03
N GLN A 32 -143.56 124.70 -51.28
CA GLN A 32 -143.55 123.28 -50.92
C GLN A 32 -142.76 122.43 -51.91
N GLN A 33 -142.79 122.74 -53.22
CA GLN A 33 -142.00 122.03 -54.22
C GLN A 33 -140.49 122.21 -54.03
N THR A 34 -140.06 123.41 -53.65
CA THR A 34 -138.64 123.68 -53.34
C THR A 34 -138.16 122.97 -52.09
N ARG A 35 -139.01 122.83 -51.05
CA ARG A 35 -138.69 122.02 -49.87
C ARG A 35 -138.64 120.52 -50.15
N LEU A 36 -139.51 120.00 -51.03
CA LEU A 36 -139.51 118.59 -51.40
C LEU A 36 -138.24 118.22 -52.20
N ALA A 37 -137.84 119.05 -53.16
CA ALA A 37 -136.60 118.86 -53.92
C ALA A 37 -135.34 118.91 -53.04
N ALA A 38 -135.30 119.79 -52.03
CA ALA A 38 -134.19 119.84 -51.08
C ALA A 38 -134.14 118.60 -50.16
N ALA A 39 -135.29 118.04 -49.80
CA ALA A 39 -135.37 116.80 -49.02
C ALA A 39 -134.90 115.59 -49.84
N GLU A 40 -135.27 115.52 -51.13
CA GLU A 40 -134.80 114.47 -52.06
C GLU A 40 -133.28 114.53 -52.28
N GLN A 41 -132.72 115.72 -52.52
CA GLN A 41 -131.27 115.90 -52.63
C GLN A 41 -130.53 115.44 -51.37
N LYS A 42 -131.07 115.79 -50.19
CA LYS A 42 -130.48 115.37 -48.92
C LYS A 42 -130.57 113.86 -48.71
N ALA A 43 -131.65 113.22 -49.16
CA ALA A 43 -131.80 111.76 -49.13
C ALA A 43 -130.80 111.05 -50.06
N VAL A 44 -130.56 111.60 -51.26
CA VAL A 44 -129.55 111.07 -52.20
C VAL A 44 -128.14 111.20 -51.64
N LEU A 45 -127.80 112.34 -51.04
CA LEU A 45 -126.50 112.51 -50.35
C LEU A 45 -126.34 111.58 -49.15
N LEU A 46 -127.45 111.28 -48.45
CA LEU A 46 -127.44 110.32 -47.34
C LEU A 46 -127.22 108.89 -47.86
N ASP A 47 -127.84 108.50 -48.98
CA ASP A 47 -127.64 107.18 -49.61
C ASP A 47 -126.21 107.02 -50.14
N SER A 48 -125.65 108.06 -50.77
CA SER A 48 -124.25 108.03 -51.23
C SER A 48 -123.28 107.96 -50.06
N ALA A 49 -123.51 108.71 -48.98
CA ALA A 49 -122.69 108.65 -47.77
C ALA A 49 -122.84 107.29 -47.05
N GLN A 50 -124.03 106.69 -47.05
CA GLN A 50 -124.24 105.34 -46.51
C GLN A 50 -123.51 104.27 -47.33
N LYS A 51 -123.48 104.40 -48.67
CA LYS A 51 -122.70 103.53 -49.54
C LYS A 51 -121.20 103.66 -49.32
N GLU A 52 -120.67 104.89 -49.25
CA GLU A 52 -119.25 105.12 -48.94
C GLU A 52 -118.88 104.59 -47.56
N LEU A 53 -119.74 104.80 -46.55
CA LEU A 53 -119.53 104.23 -45.21
C LEU A 53 -119.54 102.70 -45.23
N GLY A 54 -120.43 102.08 -46.02
CA GLY A 54 -120.47 100.63 -46.21
C GLY A 54 -119.19 100.09 -46.85
N GLN A 55 -118.65 100.80 -47.85
CA GLN A 55 -117.42 100.43 -48.53
C GLN A 55 -116.19 100.60 -47.63
N ILE A 56 -116.11 101.69 -46.87
CA ILE A 56 -115.05 101.90 -45.86
C ILE A 56 -115.11 100.84 -44.75
N LEU A 57 -116.31 100.43 -44.33
CA LEU A 57 -116.47 99.35 -43.35
C LEU A 57 -116.02 98.00 -43.91
N GLN A 58 -116.25 97.75 -45.20
CA GLN A 58 -115.79 96.54 -45.89
C GLN A 58 -114.27 96.52 -46.06
N ASP A 59 -113.65 97.63 -46.43
CA ASP A 59 -112.18 97.77 -46.54
C ASP A 59 -111.51 97.69 -45.17
N LYS A 60 -112.11 98.27 -44.13
CA LYS A 60 -111.62 98.10 -42.76
C LYS A 60 -111.70 96.64 -42.31
N ALA A 61 -112.73 95.91 -42.71
CA ALA A 61 -112.87 94.50 -42.40
C ALA A 61 -111.84 93.64 -43.17
N SER A 62 -111.56 93.94 -44.44
CA SER A 62 -110.53 93.23 -45.22
C SER A 62 -109.13 93.49 -44.66
N LEU A 63 -108.81 94.75 -44.34
CA LEU A 63 -107.54 95.14 -43.75
C LEU A 63 -107.37 94.53 -42.34
N ALA A 64 -108.44 94.47 -41.54
CA ALA A 64 -108.41 93.79 -40.24
C ALA A 64 -108.13 92.29 -40.38
N ASN A 65 -108.68 91.64 -41.40
CA ASN A 65 -108.40 90.23 -41.69
C ASN A 65 -106.96 90.02 -42.15
N GLU A 66 -106.42 90.91 -42.98
CA GLU A 66 -105.03 90.86 -43.45
C GLU A 66 -104.03 91.11 -42.32
N VAL A 67 -104.28 92.11 -41.46
CA VAL A 67 -103.47 92.36 -40.26
C VAL A 67 -103.52 91.16 -39.32
N LYS A 68 -104.69 90.52 -39.16
CA LYS A 68 -104.83 89.31 -38.35
C LYS A 68 -104.06 88.12 -38.96
N PHE A 69 -104.10 87.95 -40.27
CA PHE A 69 -103.33 86.93 -40.98
C PHE A 69 -101.82 87.15 -40.82
N LEU A 70 -101.34 88.37 -41.10
CA LEU A 70 -99.93 88.73 -40.95
C LEU A 70 -99.46 88.59 -39.50
N SER A 71 -100.27 88.98 -38.51
CA SER A 71 -99.96 88.79 -37.09
C SER A 71 -99.83 87.30 -36.74
N ASN A 72 -100.70 86.45 -37.29
CA ASN A 72 -100.62 85.00 -37.08
C ASN A 72 -99.37 84.41 -37.73
N SER A 73 -99.05 84.80 -38.96
CA SER A 73 -97.83 84.34 -39.64
C SER A 73 -96.56 84.81 -38.92
N VAL A 74 -96.51 86.07 -38.45
CA VAL A 74 -95.39 86.57 -37.64
C VAL A 74 -95.25 85.80 -36.33
N ALA A 75 -96.36 85.45 -35.67
CA ALA A 75 -96.32 84.61 -34.47
C ALA A 75 -95.78 83.21 -34.77
N GLU A 76 -96.20 82.60 -35.88
CA GLU A 76 -95.73 81.28 -36.34
C GLU A 76 -94.23 81.31 -36.68
N TYR A 77 -93.77 82.31 -37.44
CA TYR A 77 -92.34 82.47 -37.75
C TYR A 77 -91.51 82.70 -36.49
N LYS A 78 -92.00 83.49 -35.54
CA LYS A 78 -91.31 83.72 -34.26
C LYS A 78 -91.19 82.43 -33.46
N GLN A 79 -92.23 81.59 -33.46
CA GLN A 79 -92.20 80.29 -32.81
C GLN A 79 -91.20 79.35 -33.51
N ASN A 80 -91.22 79.28 -34.84
CA ASN A 80 -90.27 78.47 -35.61
C ASN A 80 -88.81 78.90 -35.41
N VAL A 81 -88.53 80.21 -35.31
CA VAL A 81 -87.18 80.72 -35.00
C VAL A 81 -86.78 80.27 -33.60
N LYS A 82 -87.67 80.38 -32.61
CA LYS A 82 -87.40 79.96 -31.24
C LYS A 82 -87.12 78.45 -31.14
N ASP A 83 -87.88 77.64 -31.87
CA ASP A 83 -87.68 76.19 -31.90
C ASP A 83 -86.36 75.82 -32.60
N LYS A 84 -86.00 76.50 -33.69
CA LYS A 84 -84.69 76.34 -34.35
C LYS A 84 -83.52 76.83 -33.49
N GLU A 85 -83.68 77.92 -32.75
CA GLU A 85 -82.65 78.38 -31.79
C GLU A 85 -82.45 77.35 -30.69
N LYS A 86 -83.54 76.73 -30.21
CA LYS A 86 -83.45 75.64 -29.23
C LYS A 86 -82.72 74.43 -29.82
N GLU A 87 -83.09 73.99 -31.02
CA GLU A 87 -82.43 72.87 -31.71
C GLU A 87 -80.95 73.17 -31.98
N LEU A 88 -80.61 74.41 -32.38
CA LEU A 88 -79.23 74.85 -32.59
C LEU A 88 -78.43 74.80 -31.29
N ASN A 89 -78.99 75.26 -30.17
CA ASN A 89 -78.33 75.23 -28.86
C ASN A 89 -78.15 73.78 -28.37
N GLU A 90 -79.13 72.91 -28.57
CA GLU A 90 -79.02 71.47 -28.28
C GLU A 90 -77.88 70.84 -29.11
N LYS A 91 -77.83 71.11 -30.43
CA LYS A 91 -76.76 70.62 -31.31
C LYS A 91 -75.39 71.19 -30.99
N GLN A 92 -75.30 72.46 -30.58
CA GLN A 92 -74.04 73.06 -30.12
C GLN A 92 -73.54 72.41 -28.83
N THR A 93 -74.44 72.06 -27.92
CA THR A 93 -74.11 71.35 -26.68
C THR A 93 -73.60 69.93 -26.99
N GLU A 94 -74.35 69.17 -27.81
CA GLU A 94 -73.92 67.83 -28.27
C GLU A 94 -72.56 67.85 -28.96
N LEU A 95 -72.30 68.86 -29.81
CA LEU A 95 -71.02 69.01 -30.50
C LEU A 95 -69.89 69.31 -29.51
N SER A 96 -70.12 70.17 -28.52
CA SER A 96 -69.14 70.48 -27.47
C SER A 96 -68.79 69.23 -26.66
N ASP A 97 -69.79 68.45 -26.25
CA ASP A 97 -69.59 67.21 -25.49
C ASP A 97 -68.83 66.16 -26.32
N ALA A 98 -69.17 66.03 -27.60
CA ALA A 98 -68.48 65.12 -28.51
C ALA A 98 -67.01 65.52 -28.73
N LEU A 99 -66.71 66.83 -28.83
CA LEU A 99 -65.34 67.34 -28.95
C LEU A 99 -64.55 67.07 -27.66
N GLN A 100 -65.16 67.27 -26.49
CA GLN A 100 -64.52 67.00 -25.20
C GLN A 100 -64.24 65.50 -25.01
N ALA A 101 -65.18 64.63 -25.39
CA ALA A 101 -65.01 63.18 -25.36
C ALA A 101 -63.92 62.71 -26.35
N ARG A 102 -63.85 63.32 -27.53
CA ARG A 102 -62.77 63.04 -28.50
C ARG A 102 -61.41 63.46 -27.96
N ALA A 103 -61.32 64.63 -27.32
CA ALA A 103 -60.07 65.12 -26.73
C ALA A 103 -59.56 64.17 -25.62
N SER A 104 -60.45 63.69 -24.73
CA SER A 104 -60.06 62.73 -23.69
C SER A 104 -59.70 61.34 -24.25
N ALA A 105 -60.37 60.89 -25.31
CA ALA A 105 -59.98 59.69 -26.03
C ALA A 105 -58.60 59.83 -26.69
N GLU A 106 -58.27 61.00 -27.22
CA GLU A 106 -56.97 61.26 -27.84
C GLU A 106 -55.84 61.30 -26.79
N THR A 107 -56.07 61.88 -25.62
CA THR A 107 -55.08 61.85 -24.52
C THR A 107 -54.82 60.44 -24.02
N THR A 108 -55.87 59.63 -23.81
CA THR A 108 -55.72 58.23 -23.37
C THR A 108 -55.00 57.38 -24.42
N LEU A 109 -55.23 57.65 -25.72
CA LEU A 109 -54.54 56.97 -26.81
C LEU A 109 -53.04 57.33 -26.84
N ILE A 110 -52.69 58.59 -26.59
CA ILE A 110 -51.29 59.02 -26.47
C ILE A 110 -50.60 58.33 -25.29
N GLU A 111 -51.27 58.24 -24.14
CA GLU A 111 -50.74 57.54 -22.96
C GLU A 111 -50.55 56.03 -23.23
N ALA A 112 -51.52 55.38 -23.86
CA ALA A 112 -51.41 53.98 -24.25
C ALA A 112 -50.24 53.75 -25.24
N ARG A 113 -50.04 54.66 -26.21
CA ARG A 113 -48.89 54.59 -27.13
C ARG A 113 -47.55 54.73 -26.40
N LYS A 114 -47.45 55.65 -25.43
CA LYS A 114 -46.23 55.77 -24.61
C LYS A 114 -45.94 54.48 -23.85
N ALA A 115 -46.96 53.89 -23.21
CA ALA A 115 -46.82 52.62 -22.50
C ALA A 115 -46.36 51.47 -23.43
N ILE A 116 -46.88 51.41 -24.66
CA ILE A 116 -46.44 50.40 -25.65
C ILE A 116 -44.96 50.57 -25.97
N VAL A 117 -44.49 51.81 -26.19
CA VAL A 117 -43.06 52.07 -26.49
C VAL A 117 -42.17 51.68 -25.31
N GLU A 118 -42.58 51.99 -24.07
CA GLU A 118 -41.85 51.58 -22.87
C GLU A 118 -41.79 50.05 -22.71
N LEU A 119 -42.90 49.35 -22.97
CA LEU A 119 -42.95 47.89 -22.93
C LEU A 119 -42.08 47.25 -24.02
N GLN A 120 -42.09 47.79 -25.23
CA GLN A 120 -41.22 47.35 -26.32
C GLN A 120 -39.74 47.55 -25.97
N GLY A 121 -39.39 48.68 -25.35
CA GLY A 121 -38.04 48.92 -24.84
C GLY A 121 -37.62 47.91 -23.77
N ARG A 122 -38.52 47.57 -22.86
CA ARG A 122 -38.26 46.56 -21.81
C ARG A 122 -38.12 45.15 -22.41
N GLU A 123 -38.94 44.80 -23.38
CA GLU A 123 -38.85 43.52 -24.10
C GLU A 123 -37.52 43.39 -24.84
N ALA A 124 -37.07 44.47 -25.53
CA ALA A 124 -35.78 44.50 -26.18
C ALA A 124 -34.62 44.30 -25.19
N ASN A 125 -34.66 44.95 -24.03
CA ASN A 125 -33.65 44.78 -22.98
C ASN A 125 -33.63 43.34 -22.42
N LEU A 126 -34.80 42.77 -22.14
CA LEU A 126 -34.92 41.39 -21.68
C LEU A 126 -34.41 40.38 -22.72
N ASN A 127 -34.71 40.61 -24.00
CA ASN A 127 -34.22 39.76 -25.08
C ASN A 127 -32.69 39.83 -25.22
N ASN A 128 -32.09 41.01 -25.03
CA ASN A 128 -30.63 41.16 -25.00
C ASN A 128 -30.01 40.43 -23.80
N GLU A 129 -30.60 40.54 -22.62
CA GLU A 129 -30.13 39.83 -21.42
C GLU A 129 -30.26 38.31 -21.57
N LEU A 130 -31.37 37.81 -22.13
CA LEU A 130 -31.54 36.40 -22.46
C LEU A 130 -30.52 35.91 -23.49
N ALA A 131 -30.19 36.73 -24.49
CA ALA A 131 -29.17 36.39 -25.47
C ALA A 131 -27.77 36.30 -24.82
N GLU A 132 -27.42 37.22 -23.93
CA GLU A 132 -26.16 37.18 -23.18
C GLU A 132 -26.08 36.00 -22.21
N LEU A 133 -27.16 35.74 -21.45
CA LEU A 133 -27.26 34.54 -20.59
C LEU A 133 -27.16 33.25 -21.42
N GLY A 134 -27.76 33.22 -22.61
CA GLY A 134 -27.64 32.13 -23.57
C GLY A 134 -26.19 31.89 -23.98
N LYS A 135 -25.45 32.95 -24.34
CA LYS A 135 -24.02 32.87 -24.66
C LYS A 135 -23.20 32.35 -23.48
N GLN A 136 -23.40 32.90 -22.28
CA GLN A 136 -22.71 32.44 -21.07
C GLN A 136 -22.98 30.96 -20.79
N SER A 137 -24.23 30.51 -20.93
CA SER A 137 -24.58 29.10 -20.76
C SER A 137 -23.87 28.21 -21.76
N THR A 138 -23.73 28.63 -23.03
CA THR A 138 -22.98 27.87 -24.03
C THR A 138 -21.48 27.80 -23.72
N ILE A 139 -20.87 28.90 -23.26
CA ILE A 139 -19.47 28.94 -22.86
C ILE A 139 -19.22 27.99 -21.68
N ILE A 140 -20.03 28.09 -20.61
CA ILE A 140 -19.91 27.24 -19.43
C ILE A 140 -20.08 25.76 -19.80
N LYS A 141 -21.01 25.43 -20.71
CA LYS A 141 -21.18 24.05 -21.20
C LYS A 141 -19.96 23.54 -21.96
N GLN A 142 -19.33 24.38 -22.79
CA GLN A 142 -18.10 24.03 -23.50
C GLN A 142 -16.93 23.84 -22.54
N GLU A 143 -16.77 24.74 -21.56
CA GLU A 143 -15.74 24.62 -20.52
C GLU A 143 -15.93 23.35 -19.69
N ASN A 144 -17.15 23.05 -19.25
CA ASN A 144 -17.45 21.82 -18.51
C ASN A 144 -17.15 20.56 -19.34
N ALA A 145 -17.50 20.54 -20.63
CA ALA A 145 -17.14 19.43 -21.51
C ALA A 145 -15.62 19.27 -21.64
N GLY A 146 -14.88 20.39 -21.73
CA GLY A 146 -13.42 20.40 -21.73
C GLY A 146 -12.81 19.88 -20.42
N PHE A 147 -13.35 20.30 -19.28
CA PHE A 147 -12.92 19.81 -17.97
C PHE A 147 -13.22 18.32 -17.78
N GLU A 148 -14.40 17.84 -18.19
CA GLU A 148 -14.75 16.43 -18.12
C GLU A 148 -13.82 15.56 -19.00
N ALA A 149 -13.50 16.02 -20.21
CA ALA A 149 -12.56 15.32 -21.10
C ALA A 149 -11.16 15.25 -20.48
N THR A 150 -10.68 16.36 -19.91
CA THR A 150 -9.38 16.44 -19.23
C THR A 150 -9.35 15.55 -17.98
N LEU A 151 -10.44 15.50 -17.22
CA LEU A 151 -10.55 14.67 -16.03
C LEU A 151 -10.57 13.18 -16.37
N LYS A 152 -11.25 12.79 -17.46
CA LYS A 152 -11.20 11.40 -17.96
C LYS A 152 -9.80 11.03 -18.44
N ALA A 153 -9.14 11.89 -19.21
CA ALA A 153 -7.79 11.64 -19.72
C ALA A 153 -6.76 11.53 -18.58
N THR A 154 -6.85 12.40 -17.57
CA THR A 154 -5.93 12.36 -16.41
C THR A 154 -6.16 11.13 -15.54
N LYS A 155 -7.41 10.68 -15.35
CA LYS A 155 -7.71 9.42 -14.65
C LYS A 155 -7.11 8.21 -15.36
N ILE A 156 -7.33 8.09 -16.67
CA ILE A 156 -6.74 7.00 -17.46
C ILE A 156 -5.21 7.01 -17.34
N ARG A 157 -4.58 8.18 -17.50
CA ARG A 157 -3.13 8.31 -17.37
C ARG A 157 -2.62 7.93 -15.97
N LEU A 158 -3.37 8.25 -14.93
CA LEU A 158 -3.01 7.91 -13.55
C LEU A 158 -3.13 6.40 -13.30
N GLU A 159 -4.18 5.76 -13.82
CA GLU A 159 -4.36 4.30 -13.75
C GLU A 159 -3.23 3.58 -14.51
N GLU A 160 -2.88 4.04 -15.72
CA GLU A 160 -1.74 3.52 -16.48
C GLU A 160 -0.41 3.69 -15.73
N GLN A 161 -0.18 4.87 -15.14
CA GLN A 161 1.02 5.13 -14.34
C GLN A 161 1.09 4.24 -13.10
N GLN A 162 -0.04 4.00 -12.43
CA GLN A 162 -0.10 3.11 -11.28
C GLN A 162 0.22 1.67 -11.67
N GLN A 163 -0.41 1.16 -12.75
CA GLN A 163 -0.11 -0.18 -13.27
C GLN A 163 1.36 -0.31 -13.70
N PHE A 164 1.93 0.72 -14.32
CA PHE A 164 3.34 0.76 -14.67
C PHE A 164 4.25 0.66 -13.44
N VAL A 165 3.95 1.41 -12.38
CA VAL A 165 4.73 1.37 -11.12
C VAL A 165 4.61 0.02 -10.44
N GLU A 166 3.41 -0.57 -10.38
CA GLU A 166 3.20 -1.90 -9.81
C GLU A 166 3.95 -2.98 -10.61
N ALA A 167 3.89 -2.93 -11.94
CA ALA A 167 4.63 -3.82 -12.81
C ALA A 167 6.15 -3.64 -12.65
N ALA A 168 6.64 -2.41 -12.57
CA ALA A 168 8.05 -2.10 -12.35
C ALA A 168 8.53 -2.61 -10.99
N GLN A 169 7.75 -2.42 -9.91
CA GLN A 169 8.06 -2.95 -8.58
C GLN A 169 8.10 -4.48 -8.57
N LYS A 170 7.14 -5.13 -9.24
CA LYS A 170 7.13 -6.59 -9.37
C LYS A 170 8.36 -7.09 -10.11
N ASN A 171 8.66 -6.51 -11.28
CA ASN A 171 9.83 -6.88 -12.07
C ASN A 171 11.13 -6.67 -11.30
N LEU A 172 11.23 -5.57 -10.52
CA LEU A 172 12.40 -5.30 -9.68
C LEU A 172 12.53 -6.32 -8.55
N LYS A 173 11.41 -6.69 -7.90
CA LYS A 173 11.40 -7.73 -6.86
C LYS A 173 11.81 -9.09 -7.41
N ASP A 174 11.30 -9.45 -8.59
CA ASP A 174 11.62 -10.72 -9.24
C ASP A 174 13.08 -10.76 -9.70
N ALA A 175 13.58 -9.69 -10.33
CA ALA A 175 14.98 -9.57 -10.73
C ALA A 175 15.94 -9.57 -9.54
N PHE A 176 15.60 -8.85 -8.47
CA PHE A 176 16.38 -8.84 -7.23
C PHE A 176 16.37 -10.21 -6.55
N GLY A 177 15.22 -10.90 -6.53
CA GLY A 177 15.09 -12.24 -5.98
C GLY A 177 15.95 -13.25 -6.74
N ALA A 178 15.90 -13.23 -8.07
CA ALA A 178 16.73 -14.08 -8.92
C ALA A 178 18.23 -13.80 -8.74
N LEU A 179 18.63 -12.52 -8.80
CA LEU A 179 20.05 -12.13 -8.65
C LEU A 179 20.59 -12.47 -7.26
N SER A 180 19.80 -12.25 -6.21
CA SER A 180 20.20 -12.58 -4.84
C SER A 180 20.31 -14.08 -4.62
N ALA A 181 19.38 -14.87 -5.17
CA ALA A 181 19.46 -16.32 -5.11
C ALA A 181 20.72 -16.85 -5.82
N ASP A 182 21.01 -16.33 -7.02
CA ASP A 182 22.19 -16.72 -7.79
C ASP A 182 23.49 -16.29 -7.08
N ALA A 183 23.55 -15.05 -6.58
CA ALA A 183 24.70 -14.54 -5.84
C ALA A 183 24.95 -15.32 -4.53
N LEU A 184 23.90 -15.67 -3.78
CA LEU A 184 24.00 -16.47 -2.56
C LEU A 184 24.43 -17.91 -2.87
N GLN A 185 23.88 -18.51 -3.93
CA GLN A 185 24.27 -19.85 -4.37
C GLN A 185 25.74 -19.89 -4.82
N HIS A 186 26.16 -18.91 -5.62
CA HIS A 186 27.55 -18.78 -6.05
C HIS A 186 28.48 -18.56 -4.86
N ASN A 187 28.15 -17.64 -3.95
CA ASN A 187 28.96 -17.36 -2.75
C ASN A 187 29.07 -18.60 -1.84
N ASN A 188 27.96 -19.29 -1.57
CA ASN A 188 27.97 -20.51 -0.77
C ASN A 188 28.83 -21.61 -1.42
N THR A 189 28.75 -21.77 -2.75
CA THR A 189 29.56 -22.73 -3.49
C THR A 189 31.04 -22.38 -3.41
N SER A 190 31.41 -21.13 -3.69
CA SER A 190 32.79 -20.65 -3.57
C SER A 190 33.34 -20.77 -2.14
N PHE A 191 32.50 -20.51 -1.12
CA PHE A 191 32.89 -20.67 0.28
C PHE A 191 33.18 -22.14 0.61
N VAL A 192 32.31 -23.07 0.19
CA VAL A 192 32.51 -24.51 0.40
C VAL A 192 33.75 -25.01 -0.34
N GLU A 193 33.98 -24.57 -1.57
CA GLU A 193 35.18 -24.91 -2.34
C GLU A 193 36.46 -24.39 -1.67
N LEU A 194 36.47 -23.13 -1.22
CA LEU A 194 37.59 -22.56 -0.51
C LEU A 194 37.83 -23.27 0.83
N ALA A 195 36.77 -23.58 1.57
CA ALA A 195 36.87 -24.33 2.83
C ALA A 195 37.42 -25.74 2.60
N LYS A 196 36.99 -26.44 1.55
CA LYS A 196 37.55 -27.74 1.15
C LYS A 196 39.04 -27.62 0.80
N ALA A 197 39.41 -26.66 -0.04
CA ALA A 197 40.80 -26.44 -0.42
C ALA A 197 41.70 -26.15 0.80
N ARG A 198 41.25 -25.30 1.72
CA ARG A 198 41.98 -25.01 2.96
C ARG A 198 42.06 -26.20 3.91
N LEU A 199 40.99 -27.00 4.00
CA LEU A 199 41.00 -28.21 4.82
C LEU A 199 41.92 -29.27 4.23
N GLU A 200 41.91 -29.47 2.91
CA GLU A 200 42.81 -30.38 2.21
C GLU A 200 44.28 -29.95 2.37
N GLU A 201 44.57 -28.65 2.28
CA GLU A 201 45.89 -28.07 2.58
C GLU A 201 46.31 -28.41 4.02
N LYS A 202 45.43 -28.23 5.00
CA LYS A 202 45.74 -28.53 6.41
C LYS A 202 45.86 -30.03 6.70
N VAL A 203 45.06 -30.88 6.05
CA VAL A 203 45.15 -32.33 6.17
C VAL A 203 46.44 -32.85 5.53
N THR A 204 46.85 -32.31 4.39
CA THR A 204 48.11 -32.69 3.73
C THR A 204 49.32 -32.22 4.54
N GLU A 205 49.29 -30.99 5.06
CA GLU A 205 50.31 -30.47 5.99
C GLU A 205 50.40 -31.35 7.25
N ALA A 206 49.28 -31.67 7.90
CA ALA A 206 49.24 -32.53 9.07
C ALA A 206 49.76 -33.95 8.77
N LYS A 207 49.38 -34.56 7.63
CA LYS A 207 49.92 -35.85 7.21
C LYS A 207 51.43 -35.81 7.02
N GLY A 208 51.96 -34.76 6.38
CA GLY A 208 53.39 -34.57 6.23
C GLY A 208 54.11 -34.39 7.58
N GLU A 209 53.51 -33.69 8.53
CA GLU A 209 54.04 -33.62 9.91
C GLU A 209 54.01 -34.96 10.63
N PHE A 210 52.95 -35.75 10.47
CA PHE A 210 52.84 -37.10 11.04
C PHE A 210 53.88 -38.05 10.45
N GLU A 211 54.09 -38.05 9.13
CA GLU A 211 55.14 -38.84 8.47
C GLU A 211 56.53 -38.45 8.99
N LYS A 212 56.82 -37.15 9.13
CA LYS A 212 58.07 -36.67 9.73
C LYS A 212 58.23 -37.13 11.18
N LYS A 213 57.16 -37.08 11.99
CA LYS A 213 57.17 -37.58 13.37
C LYS A 213 57.37 -39.09 13.42
N GLU A 214 56.71 -39.86 12.56
CA GLU A 214 56.87 -41.31 12.47
C GLU A 214 58.32 -41.68 12.11
N GLN A 215 58.91 -40.99 11.13
CA GLN A 215 60.32 -41.18 10.77
C GLN A 215 61.26 -40.81 11.92
N ALA A 216 61.02 -39.70 12.62
CA ALA A 216 61.83 -39.28 13.78
C ALA A 216 61.71 -40.27 14.95
N ILE A 217 60.51 -40.77 15.25
CA ILE A 217 60.28 -41.82 16.25
C ILE A 217 60.98 -43.11 15.82
N GLY A 218 60.85 -43.53 14.56
CA GLY A 218 61.56 -44.68 14.02
C GLY A 218 63.09 -44.56 14.16
N ALA A 219 63.64 -43.37 13.89
CA ALA A 219 65.07 -43.08 14.06
C ALA A 219 65.52 -43.10 15.54
N LEU A 220 64.65 -42.73 16.48
CA LEU A 220 64.94 -42.82 17.92
C LEU A 220 64.82 -44.25 18.46
N VAL A 221 63.85 -45.02 17.96
CA VAL A 221 63.58 -46.40 18.42
C VAL A 221 64.54 -47.41 17.79
N LYS A 222 65.05 -47.16 16.58
CA LYS A 222 65.96 -48.07 15.87
C LYS A 222 67.26 -48.36 16.65
N PRO A 223 67.99 -47.37 17.21
CA PRO A 223 69.14 -47.62 18.07
C PRO A 223 68.81 -48.44 19.32
N LEU A 224 67.59 -48.30 19.87
CA LEU A 224 67.13 -49.11 20.99
C LEU A 224 66.88 -50.55 20.56
N SER A 225 66.21 -50.77 19.43
CA SER A 225 66.02 -52.10 18.83
C SER A 225 67.35 -52.76 18.50
N ASP A 226 68.29 -52.02 17.92
CA ASP A 226 69.64 -52.51 17.59
C ASP A 226 70.44 -52.82 18.87
N SER A 227 70.30 -51.99 19.91
CA SER A 227 70.93 -52.24 21.22
C SER A 227 70.35 -53.49 21.90
N LEU A 228 69.03 -53.68 21.88
CA LEU A 228 68.39 -54.90 22.38
C LEU A 228 68.87 -56.14 21.62
N LYS A 229 68.92 -56.06 20.28
CA LYS A 229 69.44 -57.15 19.45
C LYS A 229 70.91 -57.47 19.74
N ASN A 230 71.75 -56.45 19.94
CA ASN A 230 73.14 -56.62 20.35
C ASN A 230 73.25 -57.21 21.76
N MET A 231 72.33 -56.87 22.65
CA MET A 231 72.26 -57.43 24.00
C MET A 231 71.86 -58.91 23.95
N ASP A 232 70.89 -59.28 23.13
CA ASP A 232 70.51 -60.68 22.88
C ASP A 232 71.70 -61.49 22.35
N VAL A 233 72.45 -60.95 21.37
CA VAL A 233 73.66 -61.61 20.85
C VAL A 233 74.73 -61.77 21.94
N LYS A 234 74.97 -60.74 22.76
CA LYS A 234 75.91 -60.82 23.89
C LYS A 234 75.46 -61.83 24.96
N ILE A 235 74.15 -61.92 25.22
CA ILE A 235 73.60 -62.91 26.16
C ILE A 235 73.76 -64.32 25.60
N GLN A 236 73.47 -64.54 24.31
CA GLN A 236 73.70 -65.84 23.67
C GLN A 236 75.18 -66.23 23.68
N ASP A 237 76.09 -65.29 23.42
CA ASP A 237 77.53 -65.54 23.49
C ASP A 237 77.99 -65.84 24.92
N LEU A 238 77.53 -65.07 25.91
CA LEU A 238 77.80 -65.33 27.33
C LEU A 238 77.27 -66.70 27.77
N GLU A 239 76.07 -67.08 27.35
CA GLU A 239 75.49 -68.39 27.65
C GLU A 239 76.31 -69.50 26.97
N GLY A 240 76.74 -69.29 25.72
CA GLY A 240 77.64 -70.19 25.01
C GLY A 240 79.00 -70.35 25.72
N GLN A 241 79.61 -69.25 26.18
CA GLN A 241 80.83 -69.27 26.98
C GLN A 241 80.60 -69.96 28.33
N ARG A 242 79.45 -69.74 28.97
CA ARG A 242 79.07 -70.40 30.22
C ARG A 242 78.92 -71.91 30.05
N ILE A 243 78.26 -72.36 28.98
CA ILE A 243 78.15 -73.79 28.64
C ILE A 243 79.53 -74.41 28.41
N LYS A 244 80.42 -73.73 27.67
CA LYS A 244 81.81 -74.19 27.48
C LYS A 244 82.55 -74.29 28.81
N ALA A 245 82.51 -73.25 29.63
CA ALA A 245 83.15 -73.25 30.95
C ALA A 245 82.61 -74.38 31.85
N TYR A 246 81.30 -74.64 31.83
CA TYR A 246 80.74 -75.79 32.55
C TYR A 246 81.20 -77.12 31.98
N SER A 247 81.31 -77.27 30.66
CA SER A 247 81.88 -78.47 30.04
C SER A 247 83.34 -78.67 30.44
N ASP A 248 84.15 -77.61 30.46
CA ASP A 248 85.55 -77.66 30.87
C ASP A 248 85.68 -78.01 32.36
N ILE A 249 84.82 -77.45 33.22
CA ILE A 249 84.73 -77.85 34.64
C ILE A 249 84.35 -79.32 34.76
N TRP A 250 83.38 -79.81 33.97
CA TRP A 250 82.97 -81.21 34.00
C TRP A 250 84.12 -82.13 33.58
N ASN A 251 84.84 -81.78 32.52
CA ASN A 251 86.04 -82.47 32.07
C ASN A 251 87.13 -82.48 33.16
N TYR A 252 87.37 -81.34 33.81
CA TYR A 252 88.32 -81.24 34.91
C TYR A 252 87.90 -82.09 36.11
N LEU A 253 86.61 -82.12 36.43
CA LEU A 253 86.05 -82.90 37.54
C LEU A 253 86.11 -84.41 37.24
N ASP A 254 85.89 -84.82 36.00
CA ASP A 254 86.07 -86.19 35.53
C ASP A 254 87.55 -86.61 35.55
N GLN A 255 88.45 -85.71 35.15
CA GLN A 255 89.90 -85.92 35.24
C GLN A 255 90.36 -86.04 36.70
N VAL A 256 89.83 -85.18 37.60
CA VAL A 256 90.07 -85.29 39.04
C VAL A 256 89.56 -86.64 39.54
N LYS A 257 88.31 -87.02 39.26
CA LYS A 257 87.74 -88.31 39.67
C LYS A 257 88.60 -89.50 39.23
N THR A 258 89.04 -89.49 37.97
CA THR A 258 89.94 -90.52 37.41
C THR A 258 91.27 -90.56 38.16
N THR A 259 91.83 -89.39 38.48
CA THR A 259 93.07 -89.28 39.26
C THR A 259 92.88 -89.79 40.69
N THR A 260 91.76 -89.48 41.35
CA THR A 260 91.44 -89.99 42.69
C THR A 260 91.24 -91.51 42.70
N GLU A 261 90.60 -92.07 41.67
CA GLU A 261 90.46 -93.52 41.49
C GLU A 261 91.82 -94.20 41.28
N GLY A 262 92.70 -93.61 40.48
CA GLY A 262 94.09 -94.06 40.30
C GLY A 262 94.88 -94.06 41.61
N LEU A 263 94.83 -92.96 42.36
CA LEU A 263 95.45 -92.83 43.70
C LEU A 263 94.91 -93.89 44.68
N LYS A 264 93.59 -94.10 44.72
CA LYS A 264 92.98 -95.12 45.59
C LYS A 264 93.49 -96.52 45.27
N LYS A 265 93.69 -96.84 43.99
CA LYS A 265 94.23 -98.12 43.53
C LYS A 265 95.69 -98.31 43.94
N GLU A 266 96.55 -97.32 43.75
CA GLU A 266 97.95 -97.38 44.19
C GLU A 266 98.06 -97.48 45.72
N THR A 267 97.26 -96.72 46.46
CA THR A 267 97.25 -96.76 47.93
C THR A 267 96.81 -98.13 48.45
N SER A 268 95.83 -98.77 47.81
CA SER A 268 95.41 -100.15 48.13
C SER A 268 96.53 -101.17 47.88
N ASN A 269 97.29 -101.02 46.80
CA ASN A 269 98.45 -101.87 46.52
C ASN A 269 99.56 -101.70 47.56
N LEU A 270 99.80 -100.47 48.03
CA LEU A 270 100.79 -100.18 49.06
C LEU A 270 100.41 -100.77 50.43
N VAL A 271 99.13 -100.68 50.81
CA VAL A 271 98.63 -101.28 52.07
C VAL A 271 98.70 -102.82 52.04
N GLY A 272 98.51 -103.44 50.87
CA GLY A 272 98.68 -104.89 50.69
C GLY A 272 100.11 -105.37 50.93
N ALA A 273 101.12 -104.57 50.55
CA ALA A 273 102.53 -104.95 50.68
C ALA A 273 103.08 -104.91 52.12
N LEU A 274 102.46 -104.13 53.02
CA LEU A 274 102.97 -103.88 54.38
C LEU A 274 102.50 -104.86 55.47
N LYS A 275 101.72 -105.91 55.12
CA LYS A 275 101.04 -106.77 56.11
C LYS A 275 101.60 -108.19 56.33
N THR A 276 102.75 -108.57 55.77
CA THR A 276 103.23 -109.98 55.81
C THR A 276 104.46 -110.20 56.71
N SER A 277 104.42 -111.17 57.63
CA SER A 277 105.34 -111.31 58.79
C SER A 277 106.63 -112.14 58.60
N HIS A 278 107.01 -112.49 57.37
CA HIS A 278 108.06 -113.51 57.13
C HIS A 278 109.52 -112.98 57.15
N THR A 279 109.73 -111.67 57.36
CA THR A 279 111.05 -111.01 57.18
C THR A 279 111.83 -110.72 58.46
N ARG A 280 111.28 -110.98 59.66
CA ARG A 280 111.91 -110.55 60.92
C ARG A 280 112.98 -111.51 61.48
N GLY A 281 112.83 -112.83 61.31
CA GLY A 281 113.79 -113.82 61.86
C GLY A 281 115.16 -113.84 61.14
N ARG A 282 115.14 -113.70 59.82
CA ARG A 282 116.34 -113.80 58.97
C ARG A 282 117.35 -112.66 59.16
N TYR A 283 116.94 -111.56 59.80
CA TYR A 283 117.82 -110.42 60.07
C TYR A 283 118.70 -110.63 61.32
N GLY A 284 118.25 -111.43 62.29
CA GLY A 284 119.03 -111.76 63.50
C GLY A 284 120.21 -112.69 63.21
N GLU A 285 119.96 -113.72 62.40
CA GLU A 285 120.97 -114.69 61.97
C GLU A 285 122.11 -114.02 61.18
N LEU A 286 121.76 -113.14 60.24
CA LEU A 286 122.76 -112.42 59.43
C LEU A 286 123.61 -111.44 60.27
N ALA A 287 123.03 -110.87 61.33
CA ALA A 287 123.76 -109.97 62.22
C ALA A 287 124.78 -110.75 63.08
N LEU A 288 124.40 -111.92 63.59
CA LEU A 288 125.29 -112.76 64.40
C LEU A 288 126.52 -113.22 63.61
N ARG A 289 126.29 -113.70 62.38
CA ARG A 289 127.35 -114.12 61.46
C ARG A 289 128.37 -113.02 61.19
N ARG A 290 127.91 -111.80 60.88
CA ARG A 290 128.81 -110.66 60.60
C ARG A 290 129.66 -110.26 61.81
N LEU A 291 129.14 -110.44 63.02
CA LEU A 291 129.83 -110.07 64.26
C LEU A 291 131.01 -111.02 64.53
N VAL A 292 130.82 -112.32 64.27
CA VAL A 292 131.85 -113.36 64.44
C VAL A 292 132.92 -113.27 63.35
N GLU A 293 132.53 -112.99 62.10
CA GLU A 293 133.47 -112.70 61.00
C GLU A 293 134.34 -111.46 61.32
N HIS A 294 133.79 -110.42 61.96
CA HIS A 294 134.56 -109.23 62.37
C HIS A 294 135.53 -109.49 63.53
N ALA A 295 135.28 -110.50 64.37
CA ALA A 295 136.20 -110.94 65.41
C ALA A 295 137.39 -111.77 64.85
N GLY A 296 137.46 -111.93 63.52
CA GLY A 296 138.53 -112.63 62.82
C GLY A 296 138.34 -114.14 62.72
N MET A 297 137.15 -114.65 63.04
CA MET A 297 136.85 -116.09 62.98
C MET A 297 136.28 -116.46 61.61
N PHE A 298 136.75 -117.57 61.03
CA PHE A 298 136.28 -118.04 59.73
C PHE A 298 135.24 -119.16 59.84
N GLU A 299 134.20 -119.06 59.01
CA GLU A 299 133.15 -120.08 58.90
C GLU A 299 133.76 -121.45 58.52
N HIS A 300 133.31 -122.50 59.20
CA HIS A 300 133.75 -123.90 59.08
C HIS A 300 135.15 -124.25 59.61
N CYS A 301 136.03 -123.28 59.84
CA CYS A 301 137.28 -123.50 60.58
C CYS A 301 137.08 -123.28 62.08
N ASP A 302 136.56 -122.11 62.44
CA ASP A 302 136.47 -121.66 63.83
C ASP A 302 135.04 -121.75 64.38
N PHE A 303 134.01 -121.67 63.53
CA PHE A 303 132.61 -121.82 63.95
C PHE A 303 131.75 -122.56 62.91
N GLU A 304 130.68 -123.21 63.37
CA GLU A 304 129.69 -123.90 62.53
C GLU A 304 128.26 -123.48 62.92
N GLU A 305 127.45 -123.21 61.90
CA GLU A 305 126.03 -122.91 62.03
C GLU A 305 125.19 -124.19 61.83
N GLN A 306 124.10 -124.34 62.58
CA GLN A 306 123.06 -125.36 62.38
C GLN A 306 123.45 -126.85 62.55
N VAL A 307 124.42 -127.18 63.40
CA VAL A 307 124.75 -128.59 63.72
C VAL A 307 123.70 -129.16 64.68
N SER A 308 122.96 -130.18 64.24
CA SER A 308 122.05 -130.95 65.11
C SER A 308 122.83 -132.05 65.82
N VAL A 309 122.87 -132.02 67.15
CA VAL A 309 123.51 -133.07 67.95
C VAL A 309 122.40 -133.97 68.50
N GLU A 310 122.50 -135.28 68.25
CA GLU A 310 121.66 -136.30 68.87
C GLU A 310 122.32 -136.76 70.17
N ASP A 311 121.57 -136.67 71.27
CA ASP A 311 121.90 -137.28 72.56
C ASP A 311 120.65 -138.03 73.06
N GLU A 312 120.85 -139.01 73.96
CA GLU A 312 119.92 -140.08 74.38
C GLU A 312 118.59 -139.61 75.02
N SER A 313 118.22 -138.33 74.93
CA SER A 313 116.92 -137.77 75.36
C SER A 313 116.34 -136.65 74.47
N GLY A 314 116.85 -136.45 73.24
CA GLY A 314 116.20 -135.61 72.21
C GLY A 314 117.04 -134.43 71.67
N LYS A 315 116.74 -134.02 70.42
CA LYS A 315 117.47 -133.01 69.62
C LYS A 315 117.46 -131.62 70.23
N LEU A 316 118.63 -131.10 70.60
CA LEU A 316 118.87 -129.66 70.77
C LEU A 316 119.66 -129.10 69.58
N ARG A 317 119.24 -127.93 69.10
CA ARG A 317 119.88 -127.22 67.97
C ARG A 317 120.22 -125.79 68.40
N PRO A 318 121.47 -125.53 68.81
CA PRO A 318 121.90 -124.17 69.14
C PRO A 318 122.13 -123.32 67.88
N ASP A 319 122.02 -122.00 68.01
CA ASP A 319 122.16 -121.06 66.88
C ASP A 319 123.57 -121.08 66.25
N MET A 320 124.63 -121.20 67.06
CA MET A 320 126.01 -121.29 66.56
C MET A 320 126.95 -122.03 67.52
N ILE A 321 127.96 -122.73 67.00
CA ILE A 321 128.99 -123.42 67.82
C ILE A 321 130.39 -122.97 67.37
N ILE A 322 131.22 -122.50 68.31
CA ILE A 322 132.60 -122.03 68.10
C ILE A 322 133.59 -123.06 68.65
N LYS A 323 134.63 -123.43 67.89
CA LYS A 323 135.69 -124.38 68.26
C LYS A 323 136.92 -123.61 68.78
N LEU A 324 137.42 -123.99 69.96
CA LEU A 324 138.57 -123.34 70.62
C LEU A 324 139.81 -124.27 70.65
N PRO A 325 141.04 -123.71 70.69
CA PRO A 325 142.27 -124.50 70.78
C PRO A 325 142.28 -125.44 71.99
N GLY A 326 142.73 -126.68 71.80
CA GLY A 326 142.72 -127.72 72.84
C GLY A 326 141.44 -128.55 72.93
N ASN A 327 140.69 -128.68 71.82
CA ASN A 327 139.49 -129.52 71.68
C ASN A 327 138.27 -129.11 72.53
N LYS A 328 138.16 -127.83 72.90
CA LYS A 328 137.00 -127.27 73.61
C LYS A 328 136.00 -126.67 72.62
N LYS A 329 134.69 -126.81 72.88
CA LYS A 329 133.60 -126.25 72.05
C LYS A 329 132.74 -125.28 72.88
N LEU A 330 132.41 -124.11 72.34
CA LEU A 330 131.55 -123.08 72.93
C LEU A 330 130.25 -123.00 72.15
N VAL A 331 129.10 -123.10 72.81
CA VAL A 331 127.77 -123.07 72.19
C VAL A 331 127.11 -121.72 72.45
N VAL A 332 126.59 -121.07 71.41
CA VAL A 332 125.98 -119.74 71.44
C VAL A 332 124.52 -119.83 70.99
N ASP A 333 123.61 -119.27 71.79
CA ASP A 333 122.17 -119.17 71.54
C ASP A 333 121.80 -117.68 71.50
N SER A 334 121.19 -117.21 70.41
CA SER A 334 120.90 -115.80 70.18
C SER A 334 119.39 -115.54 70.22
N LYS A 335 118.96 -114.76 71.21
CA LYS A 335 117.56 -114.36 71.37
C LYS A 335 117.43 -112.87 71.05
N ALA A 336 116.57 -112.54 70.09
CA ALA A 336 116.33 -111.17 69.62
C ALA A 336 114.98 -110.61 70.08
#